data_AF-A0A1B3MTV0-F1
#
_entry.id   AF-A0A1B3MTV0-F1
#
_cell.length_a   1.000
_cell.length_b   1.000
_cell.length_c   1.000
_cell.angle_alpha   90.00
_cell.angle_beta   90.00
_cell.angle_gamma   90.00
#
_symmetry.space_group_name_H-M   'P 1'
#
loop_
_entity.id
_entity.type
_entity.pdbx_description
1 polymer ?
#
loop_
_entity_poly.entity_id
_entity_poly.type
_entity_poly.pdbx_seq_one_letter_code
_entity_poly.pdbx_strand_id
1 'polypeptide(L)'
;MTIAVRFPDGSIQNVPAQLREISDSSGSKVTPRFERVPLNCDSNWTFHRHGENWYAMPRSGSLSALRPVVAEWWRSVAHMEDDAGKAVGPAKTARGQRQRQRSGWGNAA
;
A
#
# COMPACT_ATOMS: atom_id res chain seq x y z
N MET A 1 -0.22 20.22 -9.97
CA MET A 1 -0.62 21.47 -9.30
C MET A 1 -0.63 21.25 -7.79
N THR A 2 -0.25 22.25 -7.01
CA THR A 2 -0.25 22.17 -5.54
C THR A 2 -0.94 23.37 -4.90
N ILE A 3 -1.28 23.24 -3.62
CA ILE A 3 -1.85 24.29 -2.78
C ILE A 3 -1.21 24.28 -1.40
N ALA A 4 -1.02 25.46 -0.82
CA ALA A 4 -0.48 25.60 0.53
C ALA A 4 -1.53 25.22 1.58
N VAL A 5 -1.13 24.36 2.52
CA VAL A 5 -1.96 23.89 3.63
C VAL A 5 -1.19 24.06 4.92
N ARG A 6 -1.85 24.58 5.96
CA ARG A 6 -1.30 24.71 7.30
C ARG A 6 -1.56 23.45 8.11
N PHE A 7 -0.52 22.91 8.72
CA PHE A 7 -0.56 21.70 9.55
C PHE A 7 -0.68 22.05 11.04
N PRO A 8 -1.09 21.10 11.90
CA PRO A 8 -1.25 21.35 13.33
C PRO A 8 0.03 21.76 14.07
N ASP A 9 1.20 21.37 13.55
CA ASP A 9 2.52 21.78 14.05
C ASP A 9 2.87 23.23 13.69
N GLY A 10 1.99 23.92 12.95
CA GLY A 10 2.18 25.28 12.46
C GLY A 10 2.92 25.35 11.13
N SER A 11 3.45 24.24 10.61
CA SER A 11 4.12 24.21 9.31
C SER A 11 3.14 24.46 8.17
N ILE A 12 3.66 24.98 7.05
CA ILE A 12 2.90 25.16 5.81
C ILE A 12 3.55 24.30 4.74
N GLN A 13 2.78 23.40 4.13
CA GLN A 13 3.29 22.49 3.10
C GLN A 13 2.43 22.57 1.84
N ASN A 14 3.07 22.34 0.70
CA ASN A 14 2.40 22.26 -0.59
C ASN A 14 1.91 20.83 -0.82
N VAL A 15 0.59 20.64 -0.86
CA VAL A 15 -0.03 19.33 -1.12
C VAL A 15 -0.60 19.28 -2.54
N PRO A 16 -0.75 18.08 -3.15
CA PRO A 16 -1.42 17.93 -4.44
C PRO A 16 -2.83 18.52 -4.42
N ALA A 17 -3.21 19.21 -5.50
CA ALA A 17 -4.50 19.88 -5.61
C ALA A 17 -5.17 19.61 -6.96
N GLN A 18 -6.50 19.64 -6.97
CA GLN A 18 -7.35 19.62 -8.16
C GLN A 18 -8.08 20.95 -8.34
N LEU A 19 -8.52 21.22 -9.56
CA LEU A 19 -9.42 22.32 -9.85
C LEU A 19 -10.86 21.84 -9.68
N ARG A 20 -11.62 22.55 -8.86
CA ARG A 20 -13.06 22.33 -8.68
C ARG A 20 -13.81 23.51 -9.27
N GLU A 21 -14.79 23.22 -10.12
CA GLU A 21 -15.68 24.26 -10.64
C GLU A 21 -16.55 24.81 -9.51
N ILE A 22 -16.64 26.13 -9.44
CA ILE A 22 -17.52 26.86 -8.52
C ILE A 22 -18.80 27.15 -9.30
N SER A 23 -19.91 26.56 -8.86
CA SER A 23 -21.22 26.83 -9.44
C SER A 23 -21.68 28.21 -9.01
N ASP A 24 -21.68 29.18 -9.94
CA ASP A 24 -22.33 30.46 -9.72
C ASP A 24 -23.84 30.30 -9.96
N SER A 25 -24.66 30.54 -8.93
CA SER A 25 -26.13 30.36 -8.96
C SER A 25 -26.88 31.34 -9.87
N SER A 26 -26.19 32.25 -10.54
CA SER A 26 -26.79 33.26 -11.42
C SER A 26 -26.76 32.78 -12.87
N GLY A 27 -27.89 32.28 -13.37
CA GLY A 27 -28.09 31.65 -14.69
C GLY A 27 -27.89 32.52 -15.94
N SER A 28 -26.88 33.39 -15.95
CA SER A 28 -26.35 33.99 -17.18
C SER A 28 -25.13 33.18 -17.64
N LYS A 29 -24.74 33.25 -18.92
CA LYS A 29 -23.50 32.68 -19.45
C LYS A 29 -22.28 33.29 -18.74
N VAL A 30 -21.94 32.79 -17.56
CA VAL A 30 -20.75 33.17 -16.81
C VAL A 30 -19.65 32.18 -17.16
N THR A 31 -18.45 32.68 -17.44
CA THR A 31 -17.25 31.86 -17.59
C THR A 31 -17.06 31.00 -16.34
N PRO A 32 -16.82 29.67 -16.47
CA PRO A 32 -16.71 28.80 -15.31
C PRO A 32 -15.56 29.26 -14.42
N ARG A 33 -15.87 29.48 -13.14
CA ARG A 33 -14.88 29.82 -12.12
C ARG A 33 -14.37 28.53 -11.50
N PHE A 34 -13.07 28.46 -11.27
CA PHE A 34 -12.45 27.29 -10.65
C PHE A 34 -11.71 27.70 -9.39
N GLU A 35 -11.82 26.88 -8.36
CA GLU A 35 -10.97 26.96 -7.17
C GLU A 35 -10.01 25.78 -7.09
N ARG A 36 -8.86 26.00 -6.47
CA ARG A 36 -7.94 24.92 -6.13
C ARG A 36 -8.35 24.29 -4.81
N VAL A 37 -8.49 22.97 -4.82
CA VAL A 37 -8.89 22.18 -3.65
C VAL A 37 -7.85 21.08 -3.42
N PRO A 38 -7.34 20.89 -2.19
CA PRO A 38 -6.45 19.78 -1.86
C PRO A 38 -7.06 18.44 -2.23
N LEU A 39 -6.23 17.55 -2.81
CA LEU A 39 -6.60 16.17 -3.03
C LEU A 39 -6.50 15.38 -1.72
N ASN A 40 -7.50 14.54 -1.45
CA ASN A 40 -7.54 13.72 -0.25
C ASN A 40 -6.73 12.42 -0.41
N CYS A 41 -5.47 12.53 -0.83
CA CYS A 41 -4.61 11.38 -1.14
C CYS A 41 -3.73 10.90 0.03
N ASP A 42 -3.70 11.63 1.14
CA ASP A 42 -2.97 11.23 2.34
C ASP A 42 -3.89 10.39 3.26
N SER A 43 -3.36 9.29 3.81
CA SER A 43 -4.11 8.43 4.72
C SER A 43 -4.31 9.02 6.11
N ASN A 44 -3.38 9.89 6.54
CA ASN A 44 -3.29 10.46 7.86
C ASN A 44 -4.07 11.79 7.97
N TRP A 45 -4.25 12.49 6.86
CA TRP A 45 -4.78 13.85 6.84
C TRP A 45 -6.11 13.97 6.09
N THR A 46 -6.90 14.93 6.54
CA THR A 46 -8.05 15.51 5.82
C THR A 46 -7.84 17.01 5.72
N PHE A 47 -8.32 17.64 4.66
CA PHE A 47 -8.08 19.06 4.40
C PHE A 47 -9.40 19.83 4.46
N HIS A 48 -9.43 20.88 5.28
CA HIS A 48 -10.60 21.70 5.52
C HIS A 48 -10.32 23.15 5.17
N ARG A 49 -11.33 23.84 4.64
CA ARG A 49 -11.24 25.25 4.31
C ARG A 49 -11.76 26.10 5.47
N HIS A 50 -10.99 27.12 5.85
CA HIS A 50 -11.41 28.13 6.80
C HIS A 50 -11.03 29.51 6.26
N GLY A 51 -12.04 30.25 5.78
CA GLY A 51 -11.83 31.45 4.97
C GLY A 51 -11.14 31.13 3.65
N GLU A 52 -10.04 31.82 3.37
CA GLU A 52 -9.22 31.60 2.18
C GLU A 52 -8.09 30.57 2.38
N ASN A 53 -7.93 30.07 3.61
CA ASN A 53 -6.84 29.19 3.98
C ASN A 53 -7.30 27.72 4.10
N TRP A 54 -6.37 26.80 3.81
CA TRP A 54 -6.56 25.37 3.99
C TRP A 54 -5.78 24.87 5.22
N TYR A 55 -6.42 23.98 5.97
CA TYR A 55 -5.88 23.40 7.20
C TYR A 55 -5.92 21.88 7.13
N ALA A 56 -4.83 21.23 7.54
CA ALA A 56 -4.75 19.79 7.69
C ALA A 56 -5.28 19.38 9.07
N MET A 57 -6.19 18.42 9.08
CA MET A 57 -6.76 17.81 10.29
C MET A 57 -6.46 16.31 10.27
N PRO A 58 -6.03 15.72 11.41
CA PRO A 58 -5.84 14.28 11.50
C PRO A 58 -7.13 13.54 11.15
N ARG A 59 -7.04 12.48 10.35
CA ARG A 59 -8.20 11.65 10.02
C ARG A 59 -8.58 10.78 11.23
N SER A 60 -9.77 11.01 11.80
CA SER A 60 -10.31 10.17 12.88
C SER A 60 -10.58 8.75 12.38
N GLY A 61 -10.25 7.74 13.19
CA GLY A 61 -10.45 6.33 12.83
C GLY A 61 -9.37 5.74 11.92
N SER A 62 -8.35 6.52 11.54
CA SER A 62 -7.17 5.95 10.91
C SER A 62 -6.38 5.18 11.97
N LEU A 63 -6.21 3.86 11.76
CA LEU A 63 -5.32 3.03 12.57
C LEU A 63 -3.83 3.40 12.37
N SER A 64 -3.52 4.58 11.78
CA SER A 64 -2.18 5.13 11.68
C SER A 64 -1.48 5.22 13.04
N ALA A 65 -2.22 5.39 14.14
CA ALA A 65 -1.64 5.34 15.49
C ALA A 65 -1.07 3.96 15.87
N LEU A 66 -1.52 2.89 15.21
CA LEU A 66 -1.07 1.51 15.43
C LEU A 66 -0.08 1.03 14.37
N ARG A 67 0.18 1.83 13.33
CA ARG A 67 1.10 1.46 12.26
C ARG A 67 2.32 2.37 12.32
N PRO A 68 3.55 1.82 12.45
CA PRO A 68 4.74 2.64 12.30
C PRO A 68 4.68 3.35 10.94
N VAL A 69 5.05 4.63 10.91
CA VAL A 69 5.17 5.40 9.67
C VAL A 69 6.31 4.78 8.87
N VAL A 70 5.99 3.83 8.00
CA VAL A 70 6.96 3.22 7.09
C VAL A 70 7.06 4.13 5.87
N ALA A 71 8.28 4.58 5.56
CA ALA A 71 8.55 5.44 4.40
C ALA A 71 8.06 4.82 3.07
N GLU A 72 7.94 3.49 3.03
CA GLU A 72 7.55 2.72 1.85
C GLU A 72 6.53 1.64 2.24
N TRP A 73 5.24 1.96 2.11
CA TRP A 73 4.14 1.06 2.47
C TRP A 73 4.20 -0.29 1.74
N TRP A 74 4.73 -0.32 0.52
CA TRP A 74 4.85 -1.52 -0.31
C TRP A 74 5.84 -2.54 0.26
N ARG A 75 6.79 -2.14 1.13
CA ARG A 75 7.69 -3.08 1.82
C ARG A 75 7.01 -3.90 2.92
N SER A 76 5.84 -3.46 3.39
CA SER A 76 5.06 -4.18 4.41
C SER A 76 4.15 -5.27 3.82
N VAL A 77 4.01 -5.30 2.49
CA VAL A 77 3.33 -6.37 1.79
C VAL A 77 4.28 -7.57 1.81
N ALA A 78 3.92 -8.62 2.53
CA ALA A 78 4.65 -9.88 2.48
C ALA A 78 4.74 -10.31 1.02
N HIS A 79 5.96 -10.51 0.53
CA HIS A 79 6.18 -11.11 -0.78
C HIS A 79 5.48 -12.47 -0.75
N MET A 80 4.44 -12.61 -1.57
CA MET A 80 3.87 -13.92 -1.88
C MET A 80 4.92 -14.59 -2.77
N GLU A 81 5.90 -15.25 -2.16
CA GLU A 81 6.75 -16.17 -2.91
C GLU A 81 5.80 -17.20 -3.52
N ASP A 82 5.79 -17.28 -4.85
CA ASP A 82 5.08 -18.32 -5.59
C ASP A 82 5.77 -19.66 -5.25
N ASP A 83 5.45 -20.22 -4.09
CA ASP A 83 5.76 -21.62 -3.77
C ASP A 83 4.74 -22.52 -4.50
N ALA A 84 4.61 -22.30 -5.82
CA ALA A 84 3.94 -23.17 -6.76
C ALA A 84 4.76 -24.46 -7.03
N GLY A 85 5.65 -24.84 -6.11
CA GLY A 85 6.54 -25.99 -6.20
C GLY A 85 6.11 -27.20 -5.36
N LYS A 86 5.26 -27.04 -4.35
CA LYS A 86 4.74 -28.18 -3.57
C LYS A 86 3.28 -28.48 -3.89
N ALA A 87 3.07 -28.85 -5.16
CA ALA A 87 2.03 -29.81 -5.47
C ALA A 87 2.23 -31.02 -4.55
N VAL A 88 1.23 -31.28 -3.70
CA VAL A 88 1.11 -32.48 -2.87
C VAL A 88 0.99 -33.67 -3.82
N GLY A 89 2.12 -34.19 -4.26
CA GLY A 89 2.20 -35.50 -4.90
C GLY A 89 1.97 -36.58 -3.83
N PRO A 90 1.14 -37.60 -4.08
CA PRO A 90 0.94 -38.66 -3.12
C PRO A 90 2.27 -39.38 -2.84
N ALA A 91 2.57 -39.54 -1.55
CA ALA A 91 3.79 -40.14 -1.05
C ALA A 91 4.02 -41.53 -1.67
N LYS A 92 5.14 -41.68 -2.37
CA LYS A 92 5.64 -42.96 -2.88
C LYS A 92 5.96 -43.90 -1.72
N THR A 93 5.17 -44.95 -1.54
CA THR A 93 5.62 -46.19 -0.89
C THR A 93 6.50 -46.95 -1.87
N ALA A 94 7.82 -46.68 -1.84
CA ALA A 94 8.82 -47.51 -2.51
C ALA A 94 9.68 -48.20 -1.45
N ARG A 95 9.20 -49.37 -1.02
CA ARG A 95 9.89 -50.30 -0.11
C ARG A 95 11.17 -50.79 -0.80
N GLY A 96 12.30 -50.58 -0.14
CA GLY A 96 13.64 -50.63 -0.74
C GLY A 96 14.02 -51.94 -1.45
N GLN A 97 14.51 -51.78 -2.69
CA GLN A 97 15.35 -52.74 -3.38
C GLN A 97 16.72 -52.77 -2.70
N ARG A 98 16.95 -53.80 -1.87
CA ARG A 98 18.23 -54.09 -1.23
C ARG A 98 19.13 -54.84 -2.22
N GLN A 99 19.75 -54.09 -3.14
CA GLN A 99 20.80 -54.63 -4.01
C GLN A 99 22.14 -54.53 -3.26
N ARG A 100 22.55 -55.61 -2.59
CA ARG A 100 23.95 -55.78 -2.19
C ARG A 100 24.60 -56.84 -3.06
N GLN A 101 25.70 -56.39 -3.62
CA GLN A 101 26.52 -57.03 -4.64
C GLN A 101 27.08 -58.37 -4.19
N ARG A 102 27.31 -59.18 -5.22
CA ARG A 102 27.93 -60.49 -5.25
C ARG A 102 29.46 -60.31 -5.34
N SER A 103 30.18 -60.86 -4.38
CA SER A 103 31.62 -61.23 -4.40
C SER A 103 31.79 -62.22 -3.25
N GLY A 104 32.35 -63.41 -3.31
CA GLY A 104 33.22 -64.08 -4.27
C GLY A 104 34.12 -65.01 -3.43
N TRP A 105 33.94 -66.33 -3.57
CA TRP A 105 34.89 -67.44 -3.37
C TRP A 105 35.52 -67.70 -1.97
N GLY A 106 35.44 -68.96 -1.49
CA GLY A 106 36.48 -69.54 -0.62
C GLY A 106 36.05 -70.54 0.48
N ASN A 107 36.17 -71.83 0.15
CA ASN A 107 36.70 -72.97 0.92
C ASN A 107 36.08 -73.52 2.25
N ALA A 108 35.78 -74.82 2.16
CA ALA A 108 36.25 -75.94 3.00
C ALA A 108 35.98 -75.96 4.53
N ALA A 109 35.17 -76.94 4.96
CA ALA A 109 35.61 -78.13 5.71
C ALA A 109 34.46 -79.13 5.81
#